data_AF-A0AAX1XQS0-F1
#
_entry.id   AF-A0AAX1XQS0-F1
#
_cell.length_a   1.000
_cell.length_b   1.000
_cell.length_c   1.000
_cell.angle_alpha   90.00
_cell.angle_beta   90.00
_cell.angle_gamma   90.00
#
_symmetry.space_group_name_H-M   'P 1'
#
loop_
_entity.id
_entity.type
_entity.pdbx_description
1 polymer ?
#
loop_
_entity_poly.entity_id
_entity_poly.type
_entity_poly.pdbx_seq_one_letter_code
_entity_poly.pdbx_strand_id
1 'polypeptide(L)'
;MSESYTLIKELKRQLKLAGLHYADVAQHLDLSEGSVKRLLAEGQHISLERLERICQLIGLEMAELFKLAAAHNKGLESLTLEQEKQLVDDKALLLVAICVVNGYQFEQIVQQYTFNELELVQKLAQLDRLNIIDLQPNNKIRLRISPTFKWQMGGPIQRFFQQQVQDAFFQSYFSGEDEKLSMATGLMSVPTNKKLQQKLQKVIDEFYQACQSDSPLDMDEKHGTSLVIAMRRWTFPLFEPWERKPTQKSRN
;
A
#
# COMPACT_ATOMS: atom_id res chain seq x y z
N MET A 1 10.85 -6.26 9.09
CA MET A 1 11.81 -7.23 8.51
C MET A 1 12.98 -6.43 7.94
N SER A 2 14.23 -6.87 8.11
CA SER A 2 15.39 -6.12 7.60
C SER A 2 15.49 -6.23 6.08
N GLU A 3 15.92 -5.16 5.39
CA GLU A 3 16.13 -5.15 3.93
C GLU A 3 17.07 -6.28 3.47
N SER A 4 18.08 -6.60 4.28
CA SER A 4 19.03 -7.68 4.02
C SER A 4 18.34 -9.05 3.92
N TYR A 5 17.30 -9.30 4.71
CA TYR A 5 16.56 -10.55 4.65
C TYR A 5 15.78 -10.69 3.34
N THR A 6 15.09 -9.63 2.92
CA THR A 6 14.39 -9.59 1.63
C THR A 6 15.35 -9.82 0.47
N LEU A 7 16.54 -9.22 0.53
CA LEU A 7 17.58 -9.37 -0.49
C LEU A 7 18.05 -10.82 -0.63
N ILE A 8 18.34 -11.49 0.51
CA ILE A 8 18.76 -12.89 0.53
C ILE A 8 17.65 -13.82 0.03
N LYS A 9 16.40 -13.51 0.35
CA LYS A 9 15.24 -14.26 -0.13
C LYS A 9 15.12 -14.17 -1.66
N GLU A 10 15.27 -12.98 -2.23
CA GLU A 10 15.24 -12.80 -3.67
C GLU A 10 16.44 -13.47 -4.34
N LEU A 11 17.63 -13.39 -3.76
CA LEU A 11 18.82 -14.07 -4.27
C LEU A 11 18.62 -15.59 -4.37
N LYS A 12 18.06 -16.23 -3.32
CA LYS A 12 17.72 -17.66 -3.34
C LYS A 12 16.73 -18.01 -4.45
N ARG A 13 15.77 -17.12 -4.73
CA ARG A 13 14.79 -17.30 -5.80
C ARG A 13 15.47 -17.28 -7.16
N GLN A 14 16.36 -16.32 -7.40
CA GLN A 14 17.11 -16.20 -8.64
C GLN A 14 18.02 -17.41 -8.89
N LEU A 15 18.71 -17.91 -7.85
CA LEU A 15 19.48 -19.15 -7.94
C LEU A 15 18.61 -20.33 -8.42
N LYS A 16 17.42 -20.48 -7.83
CA LYS A 16 16.49 -21.54 -8.22
C LYS A 16 15.98 -21.39 -9.66
N LEU A 17 15.71 -20.17 -10.11
CA LEU A 17 15.30 -19.90 -11.50
C LEU A 17 16.40 -20.20 -12.51
N ALA A 18 17.65 -19.92 -12.15
CA ALA A 18 18.82 -20.26 -12.95
C ALA A 18 19.19 -21.76 -12.88
N GLY A 19 18.45 -22.58 -12.13
CA GLY A 19 18.74 -24.01 -11.96
C GLY A 19 19.98 -24.30 -11.11
N LEU A 20 20.48 -23.30 -10.38
CA LEU A 20 21.68 -23.39 -9.56
C LEU A 20 21.35 -23.89 -8.15
N HIS A 21 22.16 -24.82 -7.67
CA HIS A 21 22.08 -25.41 -6.35
C HIS A 21 23.17 -24.83 -5.44
N TYR A 22 23.09 -25.10 -4.14
CA TYR A 22 24.11 -24.64 -3.20
C TYR A 22 25.50 -25.23 -3.46
N ALA A 23 25.59 -26.38 -4.13
CA ALA A 23 26.84 -26.96 -4.61
C ALA A 23 27.53 -26.05 -5.63
N ASP A 24 26.78 -25.48 -6.56
CA ASP A 24 27.32 -24.60 -7.61
C ASP A 24 27.83 -23.28 -7.02
N VAL A 25 27.07 -22.73 -6.06
CA VAL A 25 27.47 -21.54 -5.31
C VAL A 25 28.71 -21.81 -4.45
N ALA A 26 28.79 -23.00 -3.84
CA ALA A 26 29.92 -23.43 -3.03
C ALA A 26 31.20 -23.52 -3.86
N GLN A 27 31.12 -24.15 -5.05
CA GLN A 27 32.22 -24.23 -5.99
C GLN A 27 32.64 -22.84 -6.49
N HIS A 28 31.69 -21.97 -6.82
CA HIS A 28 31.98 -20.63 -7.33
C HIS A 28 32.61 -19.69 -6.28
N LEU A 29 32.28 -19.88 -5.00
CA LEU A 29 32.80 -19.08 -3.89
C LEU A 29 34.02 -19.69 -3.19
N ASP A 30 34.47 -20.88 -3.60
CA ASP A 30 35.50 -21.67 -2.91
C ASP A 30 35.17 -21.91 -1.43
N LEU A 31 33.93 -22.37 -1.20
CA LEU A 31 33.39 -22.66 0.13
C LEU A 31 32.80 -24.06 0.18
N SER A 32 32.59 -24.59 1.39
CA SER A 32 31.77 -25.79 1.56
C SER A 32 30.28 -25.47 1.44
N GLU A 33 29.47 -26.44 0.97
CA GLU A 33 28.01 -26.28 0.91
C GLU A 33 27.39 -25.89 2.26
N GLY A 34 27.92 -26.44 3.37
CA GLY A 34 27.48 -26.07 4.72
C GLY A 34 27.79 -24.62 5.08
N SER A 35 28.86 -24.05 4.53
CA SER A 35 29.17 -22.62 4.67
C SER A 35 28.26 -21.75 3.81
N VAL A 36 27.90 -22.18 2.61
CA VAL A 36 26.91 -21.49 1.76
C VAL A 36 25.51 -21.49 2.40
N LYS A 37 25.09 -22.63 2.96
CA LYS A 37 23.81 -22.74 3.69
C LYS A 37 23.74 -21.79 4.87
N ARG A 38 24.84 -21.65 5.63
CA ARG A 38 24.95 -20.64 6.71
C ARG A 38 24.97 -19.22 6.18
N LEU A 39 25.73 -18.95 5.12
CA LEU A 39 25.86 -17.62 4.51
C LEU A 39 24.50 -17.09 4.02
N LEU A 40 23.64 -17.98 3.50
CA LEU A 40 22.30 -17.64 3.03
C LEU A 40 21.22 -17.86 4.11
N ALA A 41 21.56 -18.21 5.35
CA ALA A 41 20.60 -18.36 6.44
C ALA A 41 20.10 -17.00 6.97
N GLU A 42 18.95 -17.01 7.65
CA GLU A 42 18.37 -15.78 8.21
C GLU A 42 19.26 -15.23 9.33
N GLY A 43 19.49 -13.90 9.35
CA GLY A 43 20.25 -13.21 10.40
C GLY A 43 21.78 -13.28 10.27
N GLN A 44 22.32 -13.79 9.16
CA GLN A 44 23.76 -13.87 8.91
C GLN A 44 24.25 -12.73 8.00
N HIS A 45 25.53 -12.36 8.15
CA HIS A 45 26.15 -11.31 7.35
C HIS A 45 26.82 -11.89 6.10
N ILE A 46 26.30 -11.52 4.93
CA ILE A 46 26.98 -11.69 3.65
C ILE A 46 27.76 -10.40 3.33
N SER A 47 28.99 -10.52 2.84
CA SER A 47 29.73 -9.36 2.32
C SER A 47 29.21 -8.97 0.94
N LEU A 48 29.29 -7.68 0.61
CA LEU A 48 28.95 -7.17 -0.73
C LEU A 48 29.73 -7.87 -1.84
N GLU A 49 31.02 -8.15 -1.62
CA GLU A 49 31.87 -8.88 -2.56
C GLU A 49 31.34 -10.31 -2.84
N ARG A 50 30.92 -11.03 -1.80
CA ARG A 50 30.34 -12.37 -1.98
C ARG A 50 28.98 -12.29 -2.67
N LEU A 51 28.17 -11.30 -2.33
CA LEU A 51 26.91 -11.05 -3.00
C LEU A 51 27.13 -10.80 -4.50
N GLU A 52 28.13 -9.98 -4.86
CA GLU A 52 28.50 -9.69 -6.25
C GLU A 52 28.86 -10.97 -7.01
N ARG A 53 29.72 -11.81 -6.43
CA ARG A 53 30.13 -13.08 -7.04
C ARG A 53 28.95 -14.02 -7.27
N ILE A 54 28.01 -14.10 -6.32
CA ILE A 54 26.80 -14.91 -6.52
C ILE A 54 25.93 -14.31 -7.64
N CYS A 55 25.78 -13.00 -7.71
CA CYS A 55 25.06 -12.34 -8.80
C CYS A 55 25.70 -12.61 -10.17
N GLN A 56 27.03 -12.55 -10.25
CA GLN A 56 27.79 -12.89 -11.45
C GLN A 56 27.56 -14.34 -11.89
N LEU A 57 27.51 -15.29 -10.95
CA LEU A 57 27.19 -16.70 -11.24
C LEU A 57 25.80 -16.86 -11.86
N ILE A 58 24.83 -16.02 -11.46
CA ILE A 58 23.46 -16.03 -11.98
C ILE A 58 23.34 -15.23 -13.30
N GLY A 59 24.39 -14.49 -13.69
CA GLY A 59 24.35 -13.58 -14.84
C GLY A 59 23.53 -12.32 -14.60
N LEU A 60 23.48 -11.85 -13.35
CA LEU A 60 22.65 -10.74 -12.90
C LEU A 60 23.52 -9.61 -12.33
N GLU A 61 23.19 -8.35 -12.60
CA GLU A 61 23.88 -7.23 -11.95
C GLU A 61 23.38 -7.04 -10.52
N MET A 62 24.26 -6.64 -9.59
CA MET A 62 23.85 -6.42 -8.20
C MET A 62 22.71 -5.39 -8.08
N ALA A 63 22.72 -4.33 -8.91
CA ALA A 63 21.66 -3.33 -8.96
C ALA A 63 20.29 -3.91 -9.38
N GLU A 64 20.28 -4.92 -10.24
CA GLU A 64 19.06 -5.62 -10.64
C GLU A 64 18.50 -6.47 -9.50
N LEU A 65 19.37 -7.09 -8.69
CA LEU A 65 18.95 -7.84 -7.51
C LEU A 65 18.19 -6.94 -6.53
N PHE A 66 18.71 -5.74 -6.27
CA PHE A 66 18.04 -4.75 -5.41
C PHE A 66 16.68 -4.35 -5.98
N LYS A 67 16.58 -4.12 -7.30
CA LYS A 67 15.30 -3.78 -7.95
C LYS A 67 14.29 -4.92 -7.86
N LEU A 68 14.72 -6.16 -8.08
CA LEU A 68 13.86 -7.35 -7.98
C LEU A 68 13.41 -7.60 -6.55
N ALA A 69 14.30 -7.43 -5.58
CA ALA A 69 13.98 -7.54 -4.16
C ALA A 69 12.95 -6.46 -3.76
N ALA A 70 13.14 -5.22 -4.22
CA ALA A 70 12.18 -4.14 -4.00
C ALA A 70 10.82 -4.40 -4.68
N ALA A 71 10.82 -4.98 -5.89
CA ALA A 71 9.61 -5.30 -6.65
C ALA A 71 8.81 -6.48 -6.05
N HIS A 72 9.49 -7.49 -5.50
CA HIS A 72 8.85 -8.65 -4.86
C HIS A 72 8.49 -8.42 -3.40
N ASN A 73 9.01 -7.37 -2.77
CA ASN A 73 8.61 -6.92 -1.44
C ASN A 73 7.44 -5.94 -1.47
N LYS A 74 6.87 -5.71 -2.65
CA LYS A 74 5.62 -4.97 -2.75
C LYS A 74 4.52 -5.87 -2.25
N GLY A 75 3.98 -5.54 -1.08
CA GLY A 75 2.69 -6.06 -0.65
C GLY A 75 1.62 -5.83 -1.71
N LEU A 76 0.40 -6.32 -1.47
CA LEU A 76 -0.72 -6.10 -2.38
C LEU A 76 -0.85 -4.60 -2.73
N GLU A 77 -0.60 -4.21 -3.99
CA GLU A 77 -0.62 -2.81 -4.44
C GLU A 77 -2.05 -2.32 -4.78
N SER A 78 -2.95 -3.24 -5.11
CA SER A 78 -4.36 -2.97 -5.35
C SER A 78 -5.17 -4.25 -5.19
N LEU A 79 -6.44 -4.12 -4.83
CA LEU A 79 -7.40 -5.23 -4.85
C LEU A 79 -7.97 -5.40 -6.26
N THR A 80 -8.38 -6.62 -6.60
CA THR A 80 -9.21 -6.85 -7.79
C THR A 80 -10.60 -6.25 -7.60
N LEU A 81 -11.32 -6.00 -8.70
CA LEU A 81 -12.70 -5.49 -8.65
C LEU A 81 -13.64 -6.38 -7.82
N GLU A 82 -13.47 -7.70 -7.91
CA GLU A 82 -14.28 -8.65 -7.14
C GLU A 82 -13.98 -8.56 -5.64
N GLN A 83 -12.70 -8.44 -5.26
CA GLN A 83 -12.30 -8.25 -3.87
C GLN A 83 -12.77 -6.90 -3.31
N GLU A 84 -12.64 -5.81 -4.09
CA GLU A 84 -13.19 -4.50 -3.72
C GLU A 84 -14.70 -4.57 -3.51
N LYS A 85 -15.42 -5.29 -4.38
CA LYS A 85 -16.86 -5.48 -4.25
C LYS A 85 -17.21 -6.26 -2.99
N GLN A 86 -16.51 -7.35 -2.70
CA GLN A 86 -16.71 -8.13 -1.48
C GLN A 86 -16.51 -7.31 -0.21
N LEU A 87 -15.54 -6.40 -0.19
CA LEU A 87 -15.35 -5.46 0.93
C LEU A 87 -16.53 -4.51 1.05
N VAL A 88 -16.97 -3.90 -0.05
CA VAL A 88 -18.02 -2.87 -0.03
C VAL A 88 -19.41 -3.44 0.27
N ASP A 89 -19.70 -4.65 -0.20
CA ASP A 89 -21.00 -5.31 0.02
C ASP A 89 -21.22 -5.65 1.51
N ASP A 90 -20.15 -5.76 2.30
CA ASP A 90 -20.18 -6.02 3.74
C ASP A 90 -19.55 -4.86 4.53
N LYS A 91 -20.40 -3.93 4.98
CA LYS A 91 -19.96 -2.72 5.70
C LYS A 91 -19.12 -3.01 6.95
N ALA A 92 -19.41 -4.11 7.64
CA ALA A 92 -18.64 -4.52 8.81
C ALA A 92 -17.24 -4.99 8.41
N LEU A 93 -17.14 -5.77 7.32
CA LEU A 93 -15.85 -6.17 6.76
C LEU A 93 -15.01 -4.98 6.30
N LEU A 94 -15.64 -4.00 5.63
CA LEU A 94 -14.96 -2.76 5.21
C LEU A 94 -14.42 -1.98 6.40
N LEU A 95 -15.20 -1.84 7.47
CA LEU A 95 -14.76 -1.16 8.69
C LEU A 95 -13.55 -1.86 9.33
N VAL A 96 -13.63 -3.19 9.50
CA VAL A 96 -12.51 -3.97 10.04
C VAL A 96 -11.27 -3.84 9.14
N ALA A 97 -11.43 -3.85 7.82
CA ALA A 97 -10.33 -3.62 6.89
C ALA A 97 -9.65 -2.26 7.12
N ILE A 98 -10.44 -1.18 7.27
CA ILE A 98 -9.93 0.17 7.54
C ILE A 98 -9.18 0.22 8.88
N CYS A 99 -9.75 -0.33 9.96
CA CYS A 99 -9.10 -0.37 11.26
C CYS A 99 -7.73 -1.08 11.19
N VAL A 100 -7.70 -2.23 10.54
CA VAL A 100 -6.51 -3.04 10.42
C VAL A 100 -5.43 -2.36 9.56
N VAL A 101 -5.82 -1.72 8.46
CA VAL A 101 -4.91 -0.88 7.63
C VAL A 101 -4.29 0.24 8.46
N ASN A 102 -5.06 0.85 9.36
CA ASN A 102 -4.61 1.90 10.27
C ASN A 102 -3.87 1.39 11.51
N GLY A 103 -3.56 0.10 11.59
CA GLY A 103 -2.72 -0.49 12.63
C GLY A 103 -3.43 -0.89 13.92
N TYR A 104 -4.78 -0.88 13.95
CA TYR A 104 -5.53 -1.32 15.12
C TYR A 104 -5.31 -2.81 15.38
N GLN A 105 -5.08 -3.15 16.65
CA GLN A 105 -5.01 -4.51 17.16
C GLN A 105 -6.42 -5.05 17.45
N PHE A 106 -6.53 -6.37 17.58
CA PHE A 106 -7.80 -7.06 17.81
C PHE A 106 -8.57 -6.46 19.00
N GLU A 107 -7.91 -6.31 20.14
CA GLU A 107 -8.51 -5.82 21.38
C GLU A 107 -9.00 -4.37 21.24
N GLN A 108 -8.29 -3.55 20.48
CA GLN A 108 -8.64 -2.15 20.24
C GLN A 108 -9.89 -2.03 19.37
N ILE A 109 -10.07 -2.93 18.40
CA ILE A 109 -11.27 -2.97 17.57
C ILE A 109 -12.49 -3.38 18.42
N VAL A 110 -12.34 -4.36 19.31
CA VAL A 110 -13.41 -4.80 20.22
C VAL A 110 -13.77 -3.72 21.25
N GLN A 111 -12.80 -2.94 21.71
CA GLN A 111 -13.05 -1.83 22.64
C GLN A 111 -13.75 -0.65 21.97
N GLN A 112 -13.38 -0.34 20.73
CA GLN A 112 -13.89 0.82 20.00
C GLN A 112 -15.26 0.57 19.37
N TYR A 113 -15.56 -0.67 18.98
CA TYR A 113 -16.76 -1.01 18.22
C TYR A 113 -17.53 -2.16 18.87
N THR A 114 -18.82 -2.25 18.58
CA THR A 114 -19.73 -3.26 19.16
C THR A 114 -19.59 -4.65 18.52
N PHE A 115 -18.39 -5.05 18.09
CA PHE A 115 -18.14 -6.40 17.58
C PHE A 115 -17.98 -7.38 18.74
N ASN A 116 -18.64 -8.53 18.67
CA ASN A 116 -18.24 -9.64 19.52
C ASN A 116 -16.98 -10.32 18.97
N GLU A 117 -16.24 -11.04 19.82
CA GLU A 117 -14.96 -11.65 19.44
C GLU A 117 -15.10 -12.62 18.25
N LEU A 118 -16.16 -13.42 18.22
CA LEU A 118 -16.40 -14.40 17.15
C LEU A 118 -16.62 -13.71 15.80
N GLU A 119 -17.44 -12.67 15.76
CA GLU A 119 -17.69 -11.88 14.57
C GLU A 119 -16.41 -11.24 14.05
N LEU A 120 -15.61 -10.63 14.93
CA LEU A 120 -14.36 -10.00 14.53
C LEU A 120 -13.36 -11.03 13.97
N VAL A 121 -13.23 -12.20 14.61
CA VAL A 121 -12.39 -13.29 14.10
C VAL A 121 -12.86 -13.76 12.72
N GLN A 122 -14.18 -13.88 12.49
CA GLN A 122 -14.71 -14.24 11.17
C GLN A 122 -14.37 -13.21 10.10
N LYS A 123 -14.46 -11.91 10.41
CA LYS A 123 -14.06 -10.83 9.49
C LYS A 123 -12.57 -10.84 9.22
N LEU A 124 -11.72 -11.02 10.23
CA LEU A 124 -10.27 -11.13 10.07
C LEU A 124 -9.90 -12.35 9.21
N ALA A 125 -10.54 -13.50 9.44
CA ALA A 125 -10.35 -14.69 8.61
C ALA A 125 -10.84 -14.49 7.15
N GLN A 126 -11.80 -13.59 6.93
CA GLN A 126 -12.21 -13.21 5.58
C GLN A 126 -11.17 -12.29 4.92
N LEU A 127 -10.64 -11.29 5.65
CA LEU A 127 -9.55 -10.43 5.16
C LEU A 127 -8.26 -11.21 4.86
N ASP A 128 -7.98 -12.24 5.65
CA ASP A 128 -6.87 -13.18 5.42
C ASP A 128 -7.04 -13.94 4.09
N ARG A 129 -8.25 -14.47 3.83
CA ARG A 129 -8.60 -15.09 2.54
C ARG A 129 -8.49 -14.12 1.35
N LEU A 130 -8.72 -12.82 1.58
CA LEU A 130 -8.53 -11.79 0.57
C LEU A 130 -7.05 -11.41 0.36
N ASN A 131 -6.12 -11.99 1.13
CA ASN A 131 -4.70 -11.64 1.18
C ASN A 131 -4.44 -10.17 1.55
N ILE A 132 -5.37 -9.54 2.27
CA ILE A 132 -5.19 -8.18 2.82
C ILE A 132 -4.30 -8.25 4.06
N ILE A 133 -4.46 -9.32 4.85
CA ILE A 133 -3.68 -9.63 6.04
C ILE A 133 -3.19 -11.07 6.05
N ASP A 134 -2.24 -11.36 6.92
CA ASP A 134 -1.96 -12.68 7.46
C ASP A 134 -2.47 -12.70 8.92
N LEU A 135 -3.44 -13.55 9.22
CA LEU A 135 -3.95 -13.76 10.57
C LEU A 135 -3.12 -14.83 11.30
N GLN A 136 -2.44 -14.43 12.39
CA GLN A 136 -1.55 -15.28 13.17
C GLN A 136 -2.21 -15.78 14.47
N PRO A 137 -1.64 -16.80 15.14
CA PRO A 137 -2.12 -17.26 16.44
C PRO A 137 -2.26 -16.10 17.45
N ASN A 138 -3.23 -16.23 18.36
CA ASN A 138 -3.63 -15.20 19.32
C ASN A 138 -4.11 -13.89 18.66
N ASN A 139 -4.80 -13.99 17.52
CA ASN A 139 -5.38 -12.87 16.78
C ASN A 139 -4.37 -11.77 16.41
N LYS A 140 -3.09 -12.13 16.26
CA LYS A 140 -2.07 -11.20 15.80
C LYS A 140 -2.26 -10.92 14.32
N ILE A 141 -2.34 -9.65 13.96
CA ILE A 141 -2.65 -9.22 12.60
C ILE A 141 -1.37 -8.70 11.95
N ARG A 142 -1.04 -9.25 10.78
CA ARG A 142 0.06 -8.75 9.95
C ARG A 142 -0.47 -8.25 8.62
N LEU A 143 -0.23 -6.99 8.29
CA LEU A 143 -0.63 -6.42 7.00
C LEU A 143 0.17 -7.03 5.83
N ARG A 144 -0.54 -7.33 4.74
CA ARG A 144 0.04 -7.77 3.46
C ARG A 144 -0.07 -6.74 2.35
N ILE A 145 -0.80 -5.66 2.58
CA ILE A 145 -0.93 -4.54 1.65
C ILE A 145 0.36 -3.72 1.59
N SER A 146 0.67 -3.17 0.42
CA SER A 146 1.77 -2.22 0.26
C SER A 146 1.44 -0.89 0.93
N PRO A 147 2.41 -0.16 1.51
CA PRO A 147 2.24 1.24 1.92
C PRO A 147 1.78 2.16 0.76
N THR A 148 2.02 1.74 -0.49
CA THR A 148 1.60 2.45 -1.70
C THR A 148 0.30 1.90 -2.30
N PHE A 149 -0.54 1.24 -1.49
CA PHE A 149 -1.81 0.65 -1.94
C PHE A 149 -2.71 1.70 -2.60
N LYS A 150 -3.33 1.33 -3.73
CA LYS A 150 -4.25 2.18 -4.48
C LYS A 150 -5.54 1.43 -4.76
N TRP A 151 -6.66 2.14 -4.62
CA TRP A 151 -7.96 1.66 -5.10
C TRP A 151 -7.98 1.60 -6.63
N GLN A 152 -8.79 0.69 -7.16
CA GLN A 152 -9.08 0.66 -8.59
C GLN A 152 -9.77 1.95 -9.01
N MET A 153 -9.30 2.55 -10.10
CA MET A 153 -9.91 3.75 -10.66
C MET A 153 -11.34 3.43 -11.14
N GLY A 154 -12.33 4.11 -10.57
CA GLY A 154 -13.75 3.83 -10.77
C GLY A 154 -14.20 2.50 -10.17
N GLY A 155 -13.43 1.90 -9.27
CA GLY A 155 -13.72 0.62 -8.61
C GLY A 155 -14.79 0.73 -7.51
N PRO A 156 -15.28 -0.41 -6.99
CA PRO A 156 -16.31 -0.45 -5.96
C PRO A 156 -16.00 0.40 -4.72
N ILE A 157 -14.77 0.35 -4.19
CA ILE A 157 -14.41 1.14 -3.00
C ILE A 157 -14.48 2.63 -3.30
N GLN A 158 -13.94 3.06 -4.44
CA GLN A 158 -13.97 4.46 -4.84
C GLN A 158 -15.42 4.96 -5.01
N ARG A 159 -16.30 4.17 -5.64
CA ARG A 159 -17.72 4.52 -5.81
C ARG A 159 -18.46 4.59 -4.48
N PHE A 160 -18.19 3.64 -3.58
CA PHE A 160 -18.76 3.65 -2.23
C PHE A 160 -18.38 4.93 -1.49
N PHE A 161 -17.10 5.30 -1.50
CA PHE A 161 -16.63 6.56 -0.92
C PHE A 161 -17.30 7.78 -1.57
N GLN A 162 -17.42 7.82 -2.89
CA GLN A 162 -18.09 8.92 -3.60
C GLN A 162 -19.57 9.04 -3.25
N GLN A 163 -20.28 7.93 -3.04
CA GLN A 163 -21.72 7.94 -2.80
C GLN A 163 -22.08 8.17 -1.33
N GLN A 164 -21.33 7.56 -0.40
CA GLN A 164 -21.71 7.50 1.01
C GLN A 164 -20.86 8.40 1.89
N VAL A 165 -19.56 8.51 1.58
CA VAL A 165 -18.63 9.31 2.39
C VAL A 165 -18.63 10.77 1.95
N GLN A 166 -18.88 11.07 0.67
CA GLN A 166 -18.96 12.46 0.21
C GLN A 166 -20.02 13.25 0.98
N ASP A 167 -21.24 12.73 1.09
CA ASP A 167 -22.31 13.44 1.79
C ASP A 167 -22.00 13.60 3.29
N ALA A 168 -21.55 12.54 3.96
CA ALA A 168 -21.23 12.60 5.39
C ALA A 168 -20.01 13.48 5.71
N PHE A 169 -18.96 13.44 4.88
CA PHE A 169 -17.71 14.19 5.11
C PHE A 169 -17.90 15.69 4.84
N PHE A 170 -18.71 16.07 3.84
CA PHE A 170 -19.03 17.47 3.55
C PHE A 170 -20.22 18.02 4.36
N GLN A 171 -20.90 17.18 5.14
CA GLN A 171 -21.86 17.59 6.18
C GLN A 171 -21.16 18.03 7.49
N SER A 172 -19.99 18.68 7.39
CA SER A 172 -19.29 19.34 8.48
C SER A 172 -18.93 20.77 8.07
N TYR A 173 -18.85 21.67 9.06
CA TYR A 173 -18.34 23.03 8.85
C TYR A 173 -16.81 23.10 8.86
N PHE A 174 -16.11 21.99 9.13
CA PHE A 174 -14.65 21.90 9.24
C PHE A 174 -14.07 22.95 10.18
N SER A 175 -14.66 23.05 11.38
CA SER A 175 -14.36 24.06 12.39
C SER A 175 -13.48 23.55 13.53
N GLY A 176 -13.19 22.25 13.59
CA GLY A 176 -12.22 21.67 14.54
C GLY A 176 -10.79 22.17 14.29
N GLU A 177 -9.93 22.12 15.31
CA GLU A 177 -8.52 22.54 15.20
C GLU A 177 -7.69 21.66 14.24
N ASP A 178 -8.13 20.43 14.01
CA ASP A 178 -7.58 19.43 13.11
C ASP A 178 -8.33 19.33 11.76
N GLU A 179 -9.36 20.15 11.56
CA GLU A 179 -10.20 20.14 10.37
C GLU A 179 -9.85 21.30 9.41
N LYS A 180 -9.85 21.04 8.11
CA LYS A 180 -9.69 22.10 7.11
C LYS A 180 -10.42 21.78 5.81
N LEU A 181 -11.32 22.69 5.41
CA LEU A 181 -11.87 22.72 4.05
C LEU A 181 -11.45 24.01 3.33
N SER A 182 -10.93 23.87 2.11
CA SER A 182 -10.54 24.99 1.27
C SER A 182 -10.93 24.73 -0.18
N MET A 183 -11.60 25.70 -0.79
CA MET A 183 -11.96 25.68 -2.20
C MET A 183 -11.19 26.78 -2.94
N ALA A 184 -10.49 26.41 -4.01
CA ALA A 184 -9.79 27.34 -4.89
C ALA A 184 -10.18 27.07 -6.34
N THR A 185 -10.49 28.13 -7.10
CA THR A 185 -10.92 28.05 -8.51
C THR A 185 -10.10 28.98 -9.39
N GLY A 186 -9.78 28.55 -10.60
CA GLY A 186 -9.04 29.36 -11.56
C GLY A 186 -8.83 28.67 -12.91
N LEU A 187 -8.40 29.44 -13.91
CA LEU A 187 -8.04 28.91 -15.24
C LEU A 187 -6.58 28.47 -15.24
N MET A 188 -6.30 27.34 -15.88
CA MET A 188 -4.98 26.72 -15.83
C MET A 188 -4.70 25.92 -17.09
N SER A 189 -3.44 25.92 -17.53
CA SER A 189 -2.98 25.06 -18.61
C SER A 189 -2.78 23.61 -18.13
N VAL A 190 -2.86 22.64 -19.05
CA VAL A 190 -2.62 21.22 -18.74
C VAL A 190 -1.23 20.96 -18.15
N PRO A 191 -0.12 21.58 -18.63
CA PRO A 191 1.20 21.40 -18.01
C PRO A 191 1.27 21.90 -16.56
N THR A 192 0.70 23.07 -16.27
CA THR A 192 0.65 23.61 -14.91
C THR A 192 -0.21 22.74 -14.01
N ASN A 193 -1.33 22.21 -14.53
CA ASN A 193 -2.17 21.26 -13.81
C ASN A 193 -1.39 20.00 -13.43
N LYS A 194 -0.62 19.39 -14.35
CA LYS A 194 0.25 18.23 -14.05
C LYS A 194 1.29 18.54 -12.96
N LYS A 195 1.93 19.72 -13.00
CA LYS A 195 2.88 20.15 -11.96
C LYS A 195 2.20 20.26 -10.59
N LEU A 196 0.96 20.74 -10.53
CA LEU A 196 0.21 20.77 -9.28
C LEU A 196 -0.21 19.38 -8.81
N GLN A 197 -0.63 18.48 -9.71
CA GLN A 197 -0.91 17.09 -9.36
C GLN A 197 0.31 16.41 -8.69
N GLN A 198 1.52 16.66 -9.21
CA GLN A 198 2.75 16.16 -8.60
C GLN A 198 3.00 16.73 -7.19
N LYS A 199 2.65 17.99 -6.94
CA LYS A 199 2.73 18.58 -5.59
C LYS A 199 1.70 17.97 -4.64
N LEU A 200 0.47 17.71 -5.12
CA LEU A 200 -0.55 17.02 -4.31
C LEU A 200 -0.09 15.62 -3.92
N GLN A 201 0.60 14.89 -4.81
CA GLN A 201 1.19 13.61 -4.47
C GLN A 201 2.24 13.74 -3.35
N LYS A 202 3.10 14.78 -3.37
CA LYS A 202 4.05 15.01 -2.28
C LYS A 202 3.38 15.25 -0.93
N VAL A 203 2.26 15.98 -0.91
CA VAL A 203 1.47 16.19 0.32
C VAL A 203 0.91 14.86 0.84
N ILE A 204 0.44 13.97 -0.05
CA ILE A 204 -0.01 12.63 0.33
C ILE A 204 1.15 11.81 0.91
N ASP A 205 2.33 11.86 0.29
CA ASP A 205 3.50 11.14 0.76
C ASP A 205 3.95 11.65 2.14
N GLU A 206 3.92 12.97 2.37
CA GLU A 206 4.19 13.62 3.66
C GLU A 206 3.16 13.22 4.74
N PHE A 207 1.88 13.12 4.38
CA PHE A 207 0.83 12.65 5.29
C PHE A 207 1.12 11.23 5.79
N TYR A 208 1.44 10.30 4.89
CA TYR A 208 1.78 8.93 5.30
C TYR A 208 3.04 8.87 6.14
N GLN A 209 4.04 9.70 5.85
CA GLN A 209 5.25 9.81 6.66
C GLN A 209 4.95 10.30 8.08
N ALA A 210 4.06 11.29 8.23
CA ALA A 210 3.62 11.79 9.54
C ALA A 210 2.85 10.71 10.33
N CYS A 211 1.90 10.01 9.70
CA CYS A 211 1.22 8.88 10.34
C CYS A 211 2.20 7.78 10.79
N GLN A 212 3.26 7.54 10.00
CA GLN A 212 4.28 6.56 10.34
C GLN A 212 5.20 7.04 11.48
N SER A 213 5.55 8.32 11.53
CA SER A 213 6.35 8.88 12.63
C SER A 213 5.63 8.82 13.97
N ASP A 214 4.30 8.89 13.95
CA ASP A 214 3.45 8.81 15.14
C ASP A 214 3.14 7.36 15.55
N SER A 215 3.55 6.37 14.75
CA SER A 215 3.35 4.95 15.06
C SER A 215 3.84 4.50 16.46
N PRO A 216 4.93 5.04 17.04
CA PRO A 216 5.38 4.69 18.39
C PRO A 216 4.53 5.27 19.52
N LEU A 217 3.68 6.27 19.27
CA LEU A 217 2.83 6.90 20.28
C LEU A 217 1.72 5.97 20.75
N ASP A 218 1.21 6.22 21.95
CA ASP A 218 0.08 5.48 22.49
C ASP A 218 -1.20 5.77 21.68
N MET A 219 -2.14 4.82 21.67
CA MET A 219 -3.38 4.98 20.88
C MET A 219 -4.23 6.16 21.34
N ASP A 220 -4.20 6.49 22.62
CA ASP A 220 -4.97 7.60 23.20
C ASP A 220 -4.45 8.97 22.75
N GLU A 221 -3.23 9.01 22.20
CA GLU A 221 -2.61 10.21 21.61
C GLU A 221 -2.84 10.31 20.09
N LYS A 222 -3.48 9.32 19.47
CA LYS A 222 -3.70 9.23 18.03
C LYS A 222 -5.18 9.29 17.71
N HIS A 223 -5.52 10.10 16.71
CA HIS A 223 -6.88 10.20 16.19
C HIS A 223 -6.96 9.65 14.77
N GLY A 224 -8.11 9.05 14.43
CA GLY A 224 -8.36 8.52 13.10
C GLY A 224 -8.46 9.64 12.08
N THR A 225 -7.34 10.03 11.48
CA THR A 225 -7.28 11.15 10.53
C THR A 225 -7.35 10.64 9.10
N SER A 226 -8.28 11.19 8.32
CA SER A 226 -8.42 10.88 6.88
C SER A 226 -8.20 12.14 6.05
N LEU A 227 -7.25 12.09 5.12
CA LEU A 227 -6.95 13.20 4.22
C LEU A 227 -7.63 12.98 2.86
N VAL A 228 -8.55 13.88 2.50
CA VAL A 228 -9.16 13.92 1.16
C VAL A 228 -8.61 15.11 0.39
N ILE A 229 -7.83 14.85 -0.66
CA ILE A 229 -7.35 15.87 -1.59
C ILE A 229 -8.03 15.66 -2.94
N ALA A 230 -8.76 16.67 -3.41
CA ALA A 230 -9.43 16.63 -4.70
C ALA A 230 -9.00 17.82 -5.57
N MET A 231 -8.57 17.52 -6.80
CA MET A 231 -8.40 18.51 -7.85
C MET A 231 -9.00 17.97 -9.13
N ARG A 232 -10.02 18.65 -9.65
CA ARG A 232 -10.63 18.31 -10.94
C ARG A 232 -10.73 19.55 -11.80
N ARG A 233 -10.87 19.35 -13.11
CA ARG A 233 -11.29 20.43 -14.01
C ARG A 233 -12.63 20.96 -13.52
N TRP A 234 -12.78 22.29 -13.52
CA TRP A 234 -14.05 22.95 -13.25
C TRP A 234 -15.05 22.56 -14.34
N THR A 235 -15.97 21.69 -13.96
CA THR A 235 -17.19 21.32 -14.70
C THR A 235 -18.21 20.91 -13.66
N PHE A 236 -19.41 21.47 -13.74
CA PHE A 236 -20.50 21.15 -12.83
C PHE A 236 -21.69 20.70 -13.68
N PRO A 237 -22.29 19.53 -13.44
CA PRO A 237 -23.40 19.03 -14.26
C PRO A 237 -24.57 20.02 -14.35
N LEU A 238 -24.80 20.78 -13.27
CA LEU A 238 -25.78 21.86 -13.24
C LEU A 238 -25.55 22.90 -14.35
N PHE A 239 -24.29 23.18 -14.73
CA PHE A 239 -23.94 24.21 -15.70
C PHE A 239 -23.74 23.68 -17.13
N GLU A 240 -23.86 22.36 -17.35
CA GLU A 240 -23.68 21.71 -18.65
C GLU A 240 -24.56 22.31 -19.78
N PRO A 241 -25.82 22.73 -19.56
CA PRO A 241 -26.63 23.37 -20.60
C PRO A 241 -26.06 24.71 -21.10
N TRP A 242 -25.20 25.36 -20.32
CA TRP A 242 -24.59 26.65 -20.62
C TRP A 242 -23.11 26.54 -21.03
N GLU A 243 -22.52 25.35 -21.00
CA GLU A 243 -21.15 25.13 -21.47
C GLU A 243 -21.10 25.04 -23.01
N ARG A 244 -20.23 25.84 -23.64
CA ARG A 244 -20.01 25.73 -25.09
C ARG A 244 -19.31 24.41 -25.40
N LYS A 245 -19.95 23.56 -26.24
CA LYS A 245 -19.34 22.31 -26.70
C LYS A 245 -18.02 22.61 -27.42
N PRO A 246 -16.92 21.89 -27.11
CA PRO A 246 -15.64 22.14 -27.75
C PRO A 246 -15.77 21.93 -29.26
N THR A 247 -15.38 22.93 -30.04
CA THR A 247 -15.28 22.83 -31.50
C THR A 247 -14.31 21.71 -31.84
N GLN A 248 -14.81 20.63 -32.43
CA GLN A 248 -13.98 19.60 -33.04
C GLN A 248 -13.10 20.27 -34.10
N LYS A 249 -11.82 20.47 -33.79
CA LYS A 249 -10.84 20.82 -34.83
C LYS A 249 -10.77 19.63 -35.79
N SER A 250 -11.33 19.80 -36.99
CA SER A 250 -11.09 18.92 -38.12
C SER A 250 -9.58 18.79 -38.31
N ARG A 251 -9.05 17.58 -38.08
CA ARG A 251 -7.71 17.23 -38.55
C ARG A 251 -7.80 17.11 -40.07
N ASN A 252 -7.29 18.11 -40.78
CA ASN A 252 -6.74 17.92 -42.12
C ASN A 252 -5.30 17.44 -41.99
#